data_AF-A0AA88UJW6-F1
#
_entry.id   AF-A0AA88UJW6-F1
#
_cell.length_a   1.000
_cell.length_b   1.000
_cell.length_c   1.000
_cell.angle_alpha   90.00
_cell.angle_beta   90.00
_cell.angle_gamma   90.00
#
_symmetry.space_group_name_H-M   'P 1'
#
loop_
_entity.id
_entity.type
_entity.pdbx_description
1 polymer ?
#
loop_
_entity_poly.entity_id
_entity_poly.type
_entity_poly.pdbx_seq_one_letter_code
_entity_poly.pdbx_strand_id
1 'polypeptide(L)'
;MAKLTILAAALLALLALAEASTYRTTITTTTIEEENPRGSGSQERCRRQFQQQQQLRHCQMYTRQGSQYDAELALAMVDGVNPQQQQQQHLRECCQQLRNVDEECRCEAIRQMVRQQQMGVGSQQEEMQEMAQKAQYLPRKCNMEPQQCRIRAVWF
;
A
#
# COMPACT_ATOMS: atom_id res chain seq x y z
N MET A 1 75.62 -1.52 2.64
CA MET A 1 74.78 -2.20 1.65
C MET A 1 73.64 -3.03 2.27
N ALA A 2 73.81 -3.69 3.42
CA ALA A 2 72.75 -4.51 4.05
C ALA A 2 71.60 -3.73 4.75
N LYS A 3 71.77 -2.44 5.03
CA LYS A 3 70.74 -1.61 5.70
C LYS A 3 69.66 -1.10 4.74
N LEU A 4 69.99 -0.95 3.45
CA LEU A 4 69.06 -0.49 2.41
C LEU A 4 68.17 -1.64 1.89
N THR A 5 68.64 -2.88 1.96
CA THR A 5 67.89 -4.07 1.55
C THR A 5 66.78 -4.44 2.54
N ILE A 6 66.99 -4.17 3.84
CA ILE A 6 65.97 -4.39 4.88
C ILE A 6 64.82 -3.38 4.74
N LEU A 7 65.13 -2.12 4.45
CA LEU A 7 64.13 -1.07 4.21
C LEU A 7 63.31 -1.34 2.94
N ALA A 8 63.95 -1.84 1.88
CA ALA A 8 63.27 -2.21 0.64
C ALA A 8 62.32 -3.41 0.83
N ALA A 9 62.73 -4.41 1.62
CA ALA A 9 61.89 -5.57 1.93
C ALA A 9 60.68 -5.21 2.83
N ALA A 10 60.86 -4.29 3.78
CA ALA A 10 59.77 -3.80 4.63
C ALA A 10 58.73 -2.97 3.85
N LEU A 11 59.16 -2.17 2.87
CA LEU A 11 58.27 -1.39 2.01
C LEU A 11 57.43 -2.26 1.07
N LEU A 12 57.98 -3.37 0.58
CA LEU A 12 57.24 -4.33 -0.26
C LEU A 12 56.18 -5.11 0.53
N ALA A 13 56.41 -5.40 1.81
CA ALA A 13 55.44 -6.06 2.68
C ALA A 13 54.23 -5.17 3.03
N LEU A 14 54.43 -3.85 3.14
CA LEU A 14 53.35 -2.89 3.42
C LEU A 14 52.43 -2.65 2.21
N LEU A 15 52.96 -2.77 0.98
CA LEU A 15 52.17 -2.65 -0.25
C LEU A 15 51.27 -3.88 -0.50
N ALA A 16 51.62 -5.05 0.03
CA ALA A 16 50.79 -6.26 -0.07
C ALA A 16 49.55 -6.25 0.85
N LEU A 17 49.48 -5.33 1.83
CA LEU A 17 48.32 -5.15 2.72
C LEU A 17 47.31 -4.12 2.20
N ALA A 18 47.59 -3.46 1.07
CA ALA A 18 46.69 -2.49 0.45
C ALA A 18 45.54 -3.14 -0.33
N GLU A 19 45.57 -4.46 -0.53
CA GLU A 19 44.50 -5.25 -1.18
C GLU A 19 43.40 -5.70 -0.18
N ALA A 20 43.36 -5.13 1.03
CA ALA A 20 42.37 -5.49 2.07
C ALA A 20 41.36 -4.36 2.41
N SER A 21 41.38 -3.23 1.69
CA SER A 21 40.47 -2.10 1.97
C SER A 21 39.69 -1.61 0.74
N THR A 22 39.55 -2.43 -0.29
CA THR A 22 38.36 -2.32 -1.15
C THR A 22 37.24 -3.14 -0.54
N TYR A 23 36.77 -2.74 0.65
CA TYR A 23 35.33 -2.70 0.87
C TYR A 23 34.80 -1.62 -0.06
N ARG A 24 34.82 -1.92 -1.37
CA ARG A 24 33.81 -1.43 -2.25
C ARG A 24 32.54 -1.89 -1.57
N THR A 25 31.78 -0.97 -1.02
CA THR A 25 30.32 -1.06 -1.05
C THR A 25 29.91 -1.10 -2.52
N THR A 26 30.33 -2.14 -3.23
CA THR A 26 29.43 -2.77 -4.18
C THR A 26 28.27 -3.11 -3.27
N ILE A 27 27.19 -2.33 -3.41
CA ILE A 27 25.86 -2.82 -3.09
C ILE A 27 25.65 -3.97 -4.07
N THR A 28 26.37 -5.06 -3.83
CA THR A 28 26.00 -6.38 -4.27
C THR A 28 24.79 -6.58 -3.39
N THR A 29 23.60 -6.28 -3.93
CA THR A 29 22.41 -7.04 -3.60
C THR A 29 22.83 -8.49 -3.83
N THR A 30 23.50 -9.08 -2.83
CA THR A 30 23.46 -10.49 -2.57
C THR A 30 21.98 -10.71 -2.34
N THR A 31 21.30 -11.04 -3.44
CA THR A 31 20.21 -11.98 -3.39
C THR A 31 20.80 -13.16 -2.65
N ILE A 32 20.69 -13.11 -1.32
CA ILE A 32 20.46 -14.28 -0.52
C ILE A 32 19.30 -14.91 -1.29
N GLU A 33 19.63 -15.90 -2.12
CA GLU A 33 18.68 -16.90 -2.58
C GLU A 33 18.33 -17.68 -1.31
N GLU A 34 17.68 -17.00 -0.37
CA GLU A 34 16.86 -17.63 0.63
C GLU A 34 15.66 -18.10 -0.16
N GLU A 35 15.70 -19.40 -0.33
CA GLU A 35 14.79 -20.28 -1.03
C GLU A 35 13.37 -20.17 -0.44
N ASN A 36 12.70 -19.02 -0.63
CA ASN A 36 11.28 -18.83 -0.94
C ASN A 36 10.84 -17.34 -0.94
N PRO A 37 10.55 -16.74 -2.11
CA PRO A 37 9.75 -15.52 -2.15
C PRO A 37 8.68 -15.52 -3.25
N ARG A 38 7.88 -16.59 -3.39
CA ARG A 38 6.66 -16.49 -4.22
C ARG A 38 5.57 -15.58 -3.61
N GLY A 39 5.78 -15.08 -2.39
CA GLY A 39 4.79 -14.27 -1.65
C GLY A 39 5.16 -12.81 -1.38
N SER A 40 6.44 -12.40 -1.38
CA SER A 40 6.83 -11.04 -0.96
C SER A 40 6.72 -10.01 -2.09
N GLY A 41 7.16 -10.37 -3.30
CA GLY A 41 7.18 -9.45 -4.44
C GLY A 41 5.79 -9.07 -4.95
N SER A 42 4.82 -9.99 -4.90
CA SER A 42 3.42 -9.72 -5.26
C SER A 42 2.74 -8.81 -4.24
N GLN A 43 2.94 -9.07 -2.95
CA GLN A 43 2.39 -8.24 -1.88
C GLN A 43 2.94 -6.80 -1.90
N GLU A 44 4.25 -6.65 -2.11
CA GLU A 44 4.86 -5.32 -2.25
C GLU A 44 4.36 -4.57 -3.48
N ARG A 45 4.06 -5.28 -4.57
CA ARG A 45 3.48 -4.69 -5.78
C ARG A 45 2.07 -4.17 -5.49
N CYS A 46 1.21 -4.97 -4.87
CA CYS A 46 -0.15 -4.56 -4.54
C CYS A 46 -0.16 -3.38 -3.56
N ARG A 47 0.73 -3.39 -2.57
CA ARG A 47 0.91 -2.27 -1.64
C ARG A 47 1.40 -0.99 -2.34
N ARG A 48 2.30 -1.10 -3.33
CA ARG A 48 2.74 0.05 -4.15
C ARG A 48 1.59 0.63 -4.99
N GLN A 49 0.82 -0.22 -5.67
CA GLN A 49 -0.32 0.24 -6.47
C GLN A 49 -1.40 0.90 -5.62
N PHE A 50 -1.67 0.34 -4.44
CA PHE A 50 -2.57 0.95 -3.47
C PHE A 50 -2.12 2.37 -3.08
N GLN A 51 -0.82 2.59 -2.85
CA GLN A 51 -0.29 3.92 -2.57
C GLN A 51 -0.36 4.85 -3.79
N GLN A 52 -0.05 4.36 -4.99
CA GLN A 52 -0.14 5.14 -6.24
C GLN A 52 -1.56 5.61 -6.53
N GLN A 53 -2.57 4.79 -6.21
CA GLN A 53 -3.99 5.15 -6.32
C GLN A 53 -4.51 5.89 -5.09
N GLN A 54 -3.62 6.66 -4.44
CA GLN A 54 -3.93 7.51 -3.28
C GLN A 54 -4.67 6.75 -2.18
N GLN A 55 -4.29 5.50 -1.92
CA GLN A 55 -4.91 4.64 -0.90
C GLN A 55 -6.42 4.46 -1.08
N LEU A 56 -6.90 4.58 -2.32
CA LEU A 56 -8.32 4.50 -2.67
C LEU A 56 -9.19 5.52 -1.91
N ARG A 57 -8.71 6.76 -1.72
CA ARG A 57 -9.42 7.83 -0.97
C ARG A 57 -10.88 8.03 -1.38
N HIS A 58 -11.23 7.93 -2.65
CA HIS A 58 -12.63 8.12 -3.07
C HIS A 58 -13.48 6.90 -2.74
N CYS A 59 -12.89 5.70 -2.77
CA CYS A 59 -13.55 4.51 -2.25
C CYS A 59 -13.79 4.64 -0.74
N GLN A 60 -12.85 5.23 -0.01
CA GLN A 60 -13.01 5.50 1.42
C GLN A 60 -14.20 6.44 1.68
N MET A 61 -14.32 7.53 0.92
CA MET A 61 -15.45 8.46 1.04
C MET A 61 -16.78 7.78 0.70
N TYR A 62 -16.81 6.98 -0.38
CA TYR A 62 -18.00 6.24 -0.79
C TYR A 62 -18.46 5.20 0.25
N THR A 63 -17.53 4.45 0.86
CA THR A 63 -17.87 3.39 1.83
C THR A 63 -18.30 3.94 3.19
N ARG A 64 -17.83 5.13 3.57
CA ARG A 64 -18.22 5.84 4.81
C ARG A 64 -19.59 6.51 4.71
N GLN A 65 -20.00 6.96 3.52
CA GLN A 65 -21.28 7.64 3.36
C GLN A 65 -22.45 6.66 3.51
N GLY A 66 -23.24 6.84 4.57
CA GLY A 66 -24.40 6.03 4.94
C GLY A 66 -24.44 5.62 6.42
N SER A 67 -23.30 5.66 7.12
CA SER A 67 -23.21 5.47 8.57
C SER A 67 -23.16 6.83 9.26
N GLN A 68 -24.31 7.37 9.68
CA GLN A 68 -24.48 8.57 10.53
C GLN A 68 -23.83 9.92 10.11
N TYR A 69 -23.17 10.02 8.95
CA TYR A 69 -22.70 11.31 8.41
C TYR A 69 -23.82 12.17 7.80
N ASP A 70 -25.08 11.95 8.16
CA ASP A 70 -26.21 12.81 7.79
C ASP A 70 -26.05 14.25 8.30
N ALA A 71 -25.26 14.48 9.36
CA ALA A 71 -25.03 15.83 9.90
C ALA A 71 -24.17 16.72 8.98
N GLU A 72 -23.15 16.17 8.32
CA GLU A 72 -22.30 16.92 7.38
C GLU A 72 -22.96 16.98 5.98
N LEU A 73 -23.72 15.95 5.65
CA LEU A 73 -24.59 15.92 4.47
C LEU A 73 -25.70 16.97 4.54
N ALA A 74 -26.23 17.23 5.74
CA ALA A 74 -27.17 18.32 6.01
C ALA A 74 -26.54 19.71 5.81
N LEU A 75 -25.24 19.88 6.09
CA LEU A 75 -24.51 21.11 5.77
C LEU A 75 -24.30 21.26 4.25
N ALA A 76 -24.09 20.17 3.51
CA ALA A 76 -23.96 20.22 2.04
C ALA A 76 -25.26 20.64 1.33
N MET A 77 -26.43 20.43 1.97
CA MET A 77 -27.70 20.96 1.47
C MET A 77 -27.76 22.49 1.52
N VAL A 78 -26.96 23.14 2.39
CA VAL A 78 -26.88 24.61 2.49
C VAL A 78 -26.18 25.21 1.26
N ASP A 79 -25.24 24.48 0.65
CA ASP A 79 -24.54 24.87 -0.59
C ASP A 79 -25.26 24.37 -1.87
N GLY A 80 -26.46 23.77 -1.74
CA GLY A 80 -27.25 23.28 -2.88
C GLY A 80 -26.68 22.04 -3.57
N VAL A 81 -25.71 21.36 -2.96
CA VAL A 81 -25.10 20.14 -3.51
C VAL A 81 -25.97 18.95 -3.12
N ASN A 82 -26.56 18.27 -4.11
CA ASN A 82 -27.34 17.07 -3.86
C ASN A 82 -26.40 15.94 -3.36
N PRO A 83 -26.57 15.44 -2.14
CA PRO A 83 -25.67 14.44 -1.58
C PRO A 83 -25.63 13.13 -2.34
N GLN A 84 -26.73 12.76 -3.02
CA GLN A 84 -26.73 11.62 -3.93
C GLN A 84 -25.77 11.83 -5.11
N GLN A 85 -25.67 13.06 -5.64
CA GLN A 85 -24.75 13.35 -6.74
C GLN A 85 -23.30 13.28 -6.27
N GLN A 86 -23.00 13.79 -5.08
CA GLN A 86 -21.65 13.72 -4.50
C GLN A 86 -21.23 12.28 -4.24
N GLN A 87 -22.14 11.45 -3.71
CA GLN A 87 -21.87 10.02 -3.51
C GLN A 87 -21.57 9.32 -4.86
N GLN A 88 -22.32 9.64 -5.91
CA GLN A 88 -22.05 9.10 -7.24
C GLN A 88 -20.72 9.59 -7.82
N GLN A 89 -20.30 10.83 -7.53
CA GLN A 89 -18.99 11.34 -7.93
C GLN A 89 -17.87 10.53 -7.29
N HIS A 90 -17.91 10.33 -5.97
CA HIS A 90 -16.91 9.51 -5.28
C HIS A 90 -16.93 8.05 -5.72
N LEU A 91 -18.09 7.48 -6.07
CA LEU A 91 -18.14 6.14 -6.66
C LEU A 91 -17.42 6.09 -8.02
N ARG A 92 -17.65 7.06 -8.90
CA ARG A 92 -16.98 7.11 -10.21
C ARG A 92 -15.47 7.21 -10.05
N GLU A 93 -15.00 8.10 -9.20
CA GLU A 93 -13.58 8.29 -8.95
C GLU A 93 -12.96 7.08 -8.22
N CYS A 94 -13.69 6.45 -7.30
CA CYS A 94 -13.32 5.19 -6.68
C CYS A 94 -13.11 4.09 -7.73
N CYS A 95 -14.05 3.95 -8.67
CA CYS A 95 -13.91 2.97 -9.74
C CYS A 95 -12.72 3.29 -10.64
N GLN A 96 -12.41 4.56 -10.91
CA GLN A 96 -11.21 4.92 -11.65
C GLN A 96 -9.93 4.52 -10.90
N GLN A 97 -9.85 4.79 -9.58
CA GLN A 97 -8.74 4.36 -8.74
C GLN A 97 -8.58 2.84 -8.76
N LEU A 98 -9.67 2.09 -8.58
CA LEU A 98 -9.65 0.63 -8.54
C LEU A 98 -9.31 -0.01 -9.90
N ARG A 99 -9.70 0.65 -11.01
CA ARG A 99 -9.36 0.19 -12.38
C ARG A 99 -7.86 0.18 -12.63
N ASN A 100 -7.15 1.14 -12.05
CA ASN A 100 -5.70 1.30 -12.17
C ASN A 100 -4.91 0.41 -11.18
N VAL A 101 -5.62 -0.44 -10.42
CA VAL A 101 -5.02 -1.52 -9.63
C VAL A 101 -5.17 -2.81 -10.42
N ASP A 102 -4.09 -3.56 -10.52
CA ASP A 102 -4.06 -4.87 -11.16
C ASP A 102 -5.11 -5.78 -10.54
N GLU A 103 -5.72 -6.63 -11.35
CA GLU A 103 -6.83 -7.50 -10.94
C GLU A 103 -6.46 -8.36 -9.72
N GLU A 104 -5.26 -8.95 -9.72
CA GLU A 104 -4.68 -9.72 -8.61
C GLU A 104 -4.56 -8.91 -7.31
N CYS A 105 -4.40 -7.59 -7.42
CA CYS A 105 -4.19 -6.68 -6.30
C CYS A 105 -5.47 -5.97 -5.81
N ARG A 106 -6.57 -5.97 -6.57
CA ARG A 106 -7.80 -5.24 -6.22
C ARG A 106 -8.33 -5.58 -4.83
N CYS A 107 -8.46 -6.88 -4.52
CA CYS A 107 -8.95 -7.27 -3.20
C CYS A 107 -7.96 -6.97 -2.08
N GLU A 108 -6.67 -6.97 -2.35
CA GLU A 108 -5.68 -6.55 -1.35
C GLU A 108 -5.77 -5.05 -1.08
N ALA A 109 -5.84 -4.24 -2.14
CA ALA A 109 -6.01 -2.80 -2.04
C ALA A 109 -7.29 -2.43 -1.25
N ILE A 110 -8.42 -3.09 -1.54
CA ILE A 110 -9.67 -2.92 -0.79
C ILE A 110 -9.52 -3.34 0.68
N ARG A 111 -8.83 -4.45 0.97
CA ARG A 111 -8.55 -4.88 2.35
C ARG A 111 -7.69 -3.86 3.11
N GLN A 112 -6.67 -3.30 2.46
CA GLN A 112 -5.82 -2.26 3.05
C GLN A 112 -6.63 -0.99 3.33
N MET A 113 -7.48 -0.58 2.40
CA MET A 113 -8.40 0.55 2.56
C MET A 113 -9.30 0.38 3.80
N VAL A 114 -10.00 -0.75 3.93
CA VAL A 114 -10.89 -0.99 5.09
C VAL A 114 -10.10 -0.94 6.40
N ARG A 115 -8.92 -1.56 6.46
CA ARG A 115 -8.06 -1.52 7.65
C ARG A 115 -7.65 -0.10 8.04
N GLN A 116 -7.35 0.77 7.06
CA GLN A 116 -7.04 2.17 7.32
C GLN A 116 -8.25 2.92 7.90
N GLN A 117 -9.46 2.62 7.43
CA GLN A 117 -10.67 3.25 7.94
C GLN A 117 -11.02 2.79 9.36
N GLN A 118 -10.76 1.52 9.70
CA GLN A 118 -10.97 0.96 11.05
C GLN A 118 -10.09 1.64 12.11
N MET A 119 -8.86 1.99 11.76
CA MET A 119 -7.92 2.65 12.67
C MET A 119 -8.26 4.13 12.90
N GLY A 120 -9.18 4.70 12.12
CA GLY A 120 -9.34 6.15 12.00
C GLY A 120 -10.46 6.79 12.82
N VAL A 121 -11.43 6.06 13.37
CA VAL A 121 -12.59 6.64 14.07
C VAL A 121 -13.14 5.64 15.09
N GLY A 122 -13.59 6.11 16.25
CA GLY A 122 -14.39 5.35 17.23
C GLY A 122 -15.80 5.02 16.72
N SER A 123 -15.89 4.47 15.51
CA SER A 123 -17.12 4.09 14.83
C SER A 123 -17.73 2.85 15.48
N GLN A 124 -19.06 2.84 15.59
CA GLN A 124 -19.80 1.72 16.15
C GLN A 124 -19.62 0.46 15.27
N GLN A 125 -19.71 -0.71 15.91
CA GLN A 125 -19.47 -2.00 15.24
C GLN A 125 -20.36 -2.19 14.00
N GLU A 126 -21.61 -1.73 14.07
CA GLU A 126 -22.59 -1.79 12.97
C GLU A 126 -22.16 -0.95 11.75
N GLU A 127 -21.66 0.27 11.96
CA GLU A 127 -21.21 1.17 10.90
C GLU A 127 -20.02 0.59 10.14
N MET A 128 -19.08 0.03 10.89
CA MET A 128 -17.92 -0.61 10.32
C MET A 128 -18.31 -1.90 9.57
N GLN A 129 -19.38 -2.59 9.98
CA GLN A 129 -19.90 -3.75 9.26
C GLN A 129 -20.56 -3.35 7.94
N GLU A 130 -21.35 -2.28 7.94
CA GLU A 130 -21.93 -1.71 6.72
C GLU A 130 -20.84 -1.27 5.73
N MET A 131 -19.81 -0.56 6.23
CA MET A 131 -18.66 -0.14 5.44
C MET A 131 -17.93 -1.33 4.81
N ALA A 132 -17.67 -2.38 5.58
CA ALA A 132 -17.01 -3.58 5.08
C ALA A 132 -17.85 -4.31 4.02
N GLN A 133 -19.17 -4.35 4.18
CA GLN A 133 -20.08 -4.92 3.18
C GLN A 133 -20.08 -4.10 1.88
N LYS A 134 -20.13 -2.76 1.96
CA LYS A 134 -20.01 -1.89 0.78
C LYS A 134 -18.68 -2.11 0.06
N ALA A 135 -17.59 -2.18 0.81
CA ALA A 135 -16.25 -2.43 0.27
C ALA A 135 -16.13 -3.79 -0.43
N GLN A 136 -16.77 -4.83 0.10
CA GLN A 136 -16.74 -6.19 -0.45
C GLN A 136 -17.27 -6.25 -1.90
N TYR A 137 -18.27 -5.43 -2.23
CA TYR A 137 -18.91 -5.40 -3.55
C TYR A 137 -18.48 -4.22 -4.44
N LEU A 138 -17.43 -3.49 -4.04
CA LEU A 138 -16.89 -2.41 -4.88
C LEU A 138 -16.52 -2.86 -6.29
N PRO A 139 -15.80 -3.99 -6.50
CA PRO A 139 -15.47 -4.43 -7.85
C PRO A 139 -16.72 -4.65 -8.70
N ARG A 140 -17.76 -5.30 -8.16
CA ARG A 140 -19.04 -5.48 -8.84
C ARG A 140 -19.73 -4.17 -9.18
N LYS A 141 -19.77 -3.21 -8.25
CA LYS A 141 -20.31 -1.86 -8.53
C LYS A 141 -19.54 -1.14 -9.64
N CYS A 142 -18.24 -1.42 -9.75
CA CYS A 142 -17.37 -0.87 -10.77
C CYS A 142 -17.29 -1.73 -12.06
N ASN A 143 -18.05 -2.83 -12.13
CA ASN A 143 -18.01 -3.83 -13.20
C ASN A 143 -16.60 -4.40 -13.45
N MET A 144 -15.97 -4.91 -12.39
CA MET A 144 -14.59 -5.42 -12.38
C MET A 144 -14.49 -6.78 -11.70
N GLU A 145 -13.57 -7.60 -12.19
CA GLU A 145 -13.16 -8.82 -11.49
C GLU A 145 -12.12 -8.55 -10.40
N PRO A 146 -12.01 -9.40 -9.36
CA PRO A 146 -13.08 -10.34 -8.97
C PRO A 146 -14.31 -9.55 -8.48
N GLN A 147 -15.53 -9.97 -8.83
CA GLN A 147 -16.77 -9.26 -8.46
C GLN A 147 -16.97 -9.06 -6.94
N GLN A 148 -16.35 -9.91 -6.12
CA GLN A 148 -16.48 -9.87 -4.66
C GLN A 148 -15.14 -10.13 -3.97
N CYS A 149 -14.83 -9.32 -2.96
CA CYS A 149 -13.66 -9.50 -2.12
C CYS A 149 -14.04 -10.01 -0.73
N ARG A 150 -13.38 -11.06 -0.24
CA ARG A 150 -13.55 -11.50 1.15
C ARG A 150 -12.81 -10.54 2.08
N ILE A 151 -13.58 -9.68 2.75
CA ILE A 151 -13.07 -8.76 3.77
C ILE A 151 -13.37 -9.36 5.13
N ARG A 152 -12.32 -9.70 5.88
CA ARG A 152 -12.43 -10.05 7.29
C ARG A 152 -12.20 -8.77 8.08
N ALA A 153 -13.27 -8.15 8.56
CA ALA A 153 -13.14 -7.15 9.60
C ALA A 153 -12.76 -7.86 10.90
N VAL A 154 -11.71 -7.37 11.56
CA VAL A 154 -11.32 -7.87 12.87
C VAL A 154 -12.02 -6.96 13.86
N TRP A 155 -13.08 -7.47 14.47
CA TRP A 155 -13.83 -6.79 15.52
C TRP A 155 -13.14 -7.12 16.85
N PHE A 156 -12.71 -6.10 17.59
CA PHE A 156 -12.20 -6.24 18.95
C PHE A 156 -13.22 -5.70 19.94
#